data_AF-A0A920SEC8-F1
#
_entry.id   AF-A0A920SEC8-F1
#
_cell.length_a   1.000
_cell.length_b   1.000
_cell.length_c   1.000
_cell.angle_alpha   90.00
_cell.angle_beta   90.00
_cell.angle_gamma   90.00
#
_symmetry.space_group_name_H-M   'P 1'
#
loop_
_entity.id
_entity.type
_entity.pdbx_description
1 polymer ?
#
loop_
_entity_poly.entity_id
_entity_poly.type
_entity_poly.pdbx_seq_one_letter_code
_entity_poly.pdbx_strand_id
1 'polypeptide(L)'
;MANQERLINTLLELIKIDSPSGEEDAIDAEVSSRLESMGLDVAHDAYKNVIANLEGVGNPFILSAHLDTVEPGRGIKPVVDEGIVRSDGSTIPLGATAKLESQ
;
A
#
# COMPACT_ATOMS: atom_id res chain seq x y z
N MET A 1 3.97 -9.84 17.89
CA MET A 1 4.66 -8.64 17.36
C MET A 1 4.75 -8.77 15.85
N ALA A 2 4.56 -7.67 15.12
CA ALA A 2 4.75 -7.68 13.68
C ALA A 2 6.24 -7.91 13.35
N ASN A 3 6.52 -8.70 12.31
CA ASN A 3 7.88 -8.90 11.81
C ASN A 3 8.30 -7.62 11.06
N GLN A 4 9.20 -6.84 11.66
CA GLN A 4 9.65 -5.56 11.14
C GLN A 4 10.38 -5.69 9.79
N GLU A 5 11.18 -6.74 9.62
CA GLU A 5 11.88 -7.01 8.35
C GLU A 5 10.87 -7.33 7.24
N ARG A 6 9.84 -8.13 7.54
CA ARG A 6 8.75 -8.40 6.59
C ARG A 6 8.00 -7.12 6.21
N LEU A 7 7.68 -6.26 7.17
CA LEU A 7 7.00 -4.98 6.92
C LEU A 7 7.83 -4.06 6.03
N ILE A 8 9.12 -3.94 6.31
CA ILE A 8 10.03 -3.12 5.50
C ILE A 8 10.11 -3.69 4.08
N ASN A 9 10.29 -5.00 3.92
CA ASN A 9 10.36 -5.61 2.60
C ASN A 9 9.07 -5.41 1.80
N THR A 10 7.90 -5.58 2.42
CA THR A 10 6.60 -5.29 1.76
C THR A 10 6.49 -3.84 1.35
N LEU A 11 6.87 -2.90 2.22
CA LEU A 11 6.87 -1.48 1.89
C LEU A 11 7.79 -1.17 0.70
N LEU A 12 9.01 -1.72 0.70
CA LEU A 12 9.99 -1.54 -0.39
C LEU A 12 9.52 -2.15 -1.72
N GLU A 13 8.79 -3.26 -1.69
CA GLU A 13 8.19 -3.88 -2.87
C GLU A 13 7.10 -2.99 -3.46
N LEU A 14 6.19 -2.49 -2.62
CA LEU A 14 5.08 -1.64 -3.07
C LEU A 14 5.54 -0.29 -3.62
N ILE A 15 6.53 0.36 -2.99
CA ILE A 15 7.07 1.66 -3.45
C ILE A 15 7.71 1.60 -4.83
N LYS A 16 8.21 0.43 -5.23
CA LYS A 16 8.82 0.25 -6.56
C LYS A 16 7.79 0.18 -7.68
N ILE A 17 6.51 0.03 -7.34
CA ILE A 17 5.43 0.00 -8.31
C ILE A 17 4.96 1.44 -8.49
N ASP A 18 5.10 1.93 -9.72
CA ASP A 18 4.66 3.28 -10.07
C ASP A 18 3.13 3.37 -9.95
N SER A 19 2.64 4.31 -9.15
CA SER A 19 1.21 4.56 -8.97
C SER A 19 0.86 6.05 -9.01
N PRO A 20 1.21 6.79 -10.08
CA PRO A 20 0.81 8.18 -10.17
C PRO A 20 -0.73 8.27 -10.23
N SER A 21 -1.29 9.33 -9.66
CA SER A 21 -2.75 9.52 -9.63
C SER A 21 -3.39 9.34 -11.02
N GLY A 22 -4.30 8.38 -11.15
CA GLY A 22 -4.96 8.01 -12.41
C GLY A 22 -4.31 6.85 -13.20
N GLU A 23 -3.14 6.36 -12.78
CA GLU A 23 -2.47 5.17 -13.35
C GLU A 23 -2.22 4.09 -12.26
N GLU A 24 -3.18 3.89 -11.36
CA GLU A 24 -3.04 2.96 -10.22
C GLU A 24 -3.25 1.47 -10.56
N ASP A 25 -3.57 1.13 -11.81
CA ASP A 25 -3.94 -0.25 -12.19
C ASP A 25 -2.85 -1.30 -11.84
N ALA A 26 -1.56 -0.90 -11.85
CA ALA A 26 -0.46 -1.80 -11.52
C ALA A 26 -0.35 -2.09 -10.00
N ILE A 27 -0.51 -1.06 -9.17
CA ILE A 27 -0.49 -1.22 -7.70
C ILE A 27 -1.77 -1.89 -7.21
N ASP A 28 -2.91 -1.60 -7.86
CA ASP A 28 -4.19 -2.26 -7.61
C ASP A 28 -4.06 -3.78 -7.78
N ALA A 29 -3.55 -4.24 -8.93
CA ALA A 29 -3.38 -5.66 -9.21
C ALA A 29 -2.45 -6.36 -8.20
N GLU A 30 -1.36 -5.71 -7.79
CA GLU A 30 -0.44 -6.27 -6.79
C GLU A 30 -1.10 -6.37 -5.41
N VAL A 31 -1.79 -5.31 -4.97
CA VAL A 31 -2.45 -5.27 -3.66
C VAL A 31 -3.61 -6.27 -3.60
N SER A 32 -4.44 -6.34 -4.64
CA SER A 32 -5.52 -7.32 -4.75
C SER A 32 -5.00 -8.75 -4.67
N SER A 33 -3.97 -9.09 -5.46
CA SER A 33 -3.35 -10.43 -5.44
C SER A 33 -2.80 -10.79 -4.06
N ARG A 34 -2.15 -9.84 -3.36
CA ARG A 34 -1.65 -10.06 -1.99
C ARG A 34 -2.80 -10.31 -1.01
N LEU A 35 -3.85 -9.50 -1.05
CA LEU A 35 -5.01 -9.65 -0.15
C LEU A 35 -5.74 -10.98 -0.39
N GLU A 36 -5.93 -11.39 -1.65
CA GLU A 36 -6.48 -12.71 -1.99
C GLU A 36 -5.58 -13.84 -1.48
N SER A 37 -4.25 -13.74 -1.63
CA SER A 37 -3.31 -14.75 -1.12
C SER A 37 -3.33 -14.90 0.41
N MET A 38 -3.77 -13.85 1.11
CA MET A 38 -3.96 -13.83 2.56
C MET A 38 -5.33 -14.37 2.98
N GLY A 39 -6.20 -14.74 2.02
CA GLY A 39 -7.52 -15.30 2.25
C GLY A 39 -8.62 -14.27 2.47
N LEU A 40 -8.43 -13.03 2.01
CA LEU A 40 -9.47 -11.99 2.04
C LEU A 40 -10.29 -12.02 0.76
N ASP A 41 -11.58 -11.71 0.89
CA ASP A 41 -12.47 -11.50 -0.26
C ASP A 41 -12.24 -10.10 -0.80
N VAL A 42 -11.65 -10.00 -2.00
CA VAL A 42 -11.33 -8.74 -2.66
C VAL A 42 -12.42 -8.39 -3.68
N ALA A 43 -12.89 -7.15 -3.63
CA ALA A 43 -13.81 -6.58 -4.59
C ALA A 43 -13.40 -5.15 -4.96
N HIS A 44 -13.83 -4.70 -6.13
CA HIS A 44 -13.64 -3.33 -6.60
C HIS A 44 -14.99 -2.63 -6.70
N ASP A 45 -15.04 -1.37 -6.25
CA ASP A 45 -16.22 -0.54 -6.44
C ASP A 45 -16.26 0.14 -7.83
N ALA A 46 -17.29 0.95 -8.08
CA ALA A 46 -17.46 1.68 -9.34
C ALA A 46 -16.37 2.74 -9.59
N TYR A 47 -15.58 3.09 -8.57
CA TYR A 47 -14.48 4.05 -8.61
C TYR A 47 -13.11 3.37 -8.59
N LYS A 48 -13.06 2.03 -8.74
CA LYS A 48 -11.84 1.21 -8.65
C LYS A 48 -11.15 1.22 -7.27
N ASN A 49 -11.88 1.48 -6.19
CA ASN A 49 -11.32 1.27 -4.86
C ASN A 49 -11.24 -0.23 -4.54
N VAL A 50 -10.09 -0.68 -4.03
CA VAL A 50 -9.91 -2.05 -3.53
C VAL A 50 -10.56 -2.19 -2.15
N ILE A 51 -11.55 -3.07 -2.04
CA ILE A 51 -12.24 -3.41 -0.79
C ILE A 51 -11.93 -4.87 -0.49
N ALA A 52 -11.24 -5.13 0.62
CA ALA A 52 -10.95 -6.49 1.06
C ALA A 52 -11.63 -6.77 2.41
N ASN A 53 -12.40 -7.84 2.45
CA ASN A 53 -13.12 -8.27 3.64
C ASN A 53 -12.53 -9.57 4.19
N LEU A 54 -12.38 -9.63 5.51
CA LEU A 54 -12.00 -10.85 6.23
C LEU A 54 -13.09 -11.16 7.25
N GLU A 55 -13.77 -12.29 7.09
CA GLU A 55 -14.75 -12.72 8.08
C GLU A 55 -14.10 -12.97 9.44
N GLY A 56 -14.70 -12.41 10.48
CA GLY A 56 -14.16 -12.47 11.84
C GLY A 56 -15.27 -12.35 12.88
N VAL A 57 -14.90 -12.55 14.14
CA VAL A 57 -15.83 -12.48 15.28
C VAL A 57 -15.53 -11.22 16.08
N GLY A 58 -16.54 -10.37 16.28
CA GLY A 58 -16.44 -9.16 17.11
C GLY A 58 -16.97 -7.92 16.43
N ASN A 59 -16.56 -6.75 16.93
CA ASN A 59 -16.91 -5.47 16.33
C ASN A 59 -16.07 -5.27 15.05
N PRO A 60 -16.71 -4.96 13.90
CA PRO A 60 -15.99 -4.70 12.68
C PRO A 60 -15.16 -3.41 12.81
N PHE A 61 -14.01 -3.37 12.14
CA PHE A 61 -13.21 -2.16 11.97
C PHE A 61 -12.68 -2.11 10.55
N ILE A 62 -12.33 -0.93 10.07
CA ILE A 62 -11.85 -0.70 8.71
C ILE A 62 -10.47 -0.07 8.77
N LEU A 63 -9.58 -0.54 7.88
CA LEU A 63 -8.32 0.12 7.59
C LEU A 63 -8.43 0.72 6.19
N SER A 64 -8.05 1.99 6.05
CA SER A 64 -8.07 2.69 4.77
C SER A 64 -6.71 3.30 4.46
N ALA A 65 -6.22 3.05 3.26
CA ALA A 65 -5.04 3.64 2.69
C ALA A 65 -5.32 3.99 1.23
N HIS A 66 -4.61 4.97 0.70
CA HIS A 66 -4.71 5.34 -0.71
C HIS A 66 -3.56 4.70 -1.49
N LEU A 67 -3.80 4.35 -2.76
CA LEU A 67 -2.82 3.69 -3.63
C LEU A 67 -1.99 4.67 -4.46
N ASP A 68 -2.49 5.89 -4.66
CA ASP A 68 -1.85 6.91 -5.47
C ASP A 68 -0.63 7.54 -4.79
N THR A 69 0.31 7.94 -5.62
CA THR A 69 1.46 8.77 -5.27
C THR A 69 1.39 10.07 -6.05
N VAL A 70 1.94 11.14 -5.46
CA VAL A 70 2.10 12.42 -6.15
C VAL A 70 3.36 12.39 -7.02
N GLU A 71 3.38 13.14 -8.11
CA GLU A 71 4.58 13.27 -8.96
C GLU A 71 5.61 14.24 -8.33
N PRO A 72 6.94 14.07 -8.54
CA PRO A 72 7.62 12.98 -9.25
C PRO A 72 7.67 11.67 -8.44
N GLY A 73 6.92 10.66 -8.90
CA GLY A 73 6.68 9.39 -8.18
C GLY A 73 7.05 8.13 -8.98
N ARG A 74 7.64 8.28 -10.16
CA ARG A 74 8.02 7.16 -11.03
C ARG A 74 9.46 6.70 -10.81
N GLY A 75 9.67 5.40 -10.80
CA GLY A 75 11.00 4.77 -10.69
C GLY A 75 11.65 4.98 -9.32
N ILE A 76 10.85 5.09 -8.25
CA ILE A 76 11.36 5.31 -6.89
C ILE A 76 12.31 4.17 -6.52
N LYS A 77 13.53 4.54 -6.13
CA LYS A 77 14.53 3.63 -5.59
C LYS A 77 14.64 3.86 -4.09
N PRO A 78 13.87 3.13 -3.28
CA PRO A 78 13.93 3.31 -1.84
C PRO A 78 15.27 2.78 -1.31
N VAL A 79 15.94 3.59 -0.49
CA VAL A 79 17.17 3.26 0.21
C VAL A 79 16.87 3.21 1.71
N VAL A 80 17.29 2.14 2.38
CA VAL A 80 17.22 2.05 3.83
C VAL A 80 18.55 2.53 4.39
N ASP A 81 18.53 3.69 5.05
CA ASP A 81 19.70 4.31 5.66
C ASP A 81 19.45 4.50 7.16
N GLU A 82 20.26 3.86 8.00
CA GLU A 82 20.15 3.90 9.47
C GLU A 82 18.74 3.60 10.03
N GLY A 83 17.98 2.72 9.36
CA GLY A 83 16.61 2.35 9.75
C GLY A 83 15.53 3.33 9.28
N ILE A 84 15.91 4.36 8.52
CA ILE A 84 14.99 5.30 7.86
C ILE A 84 14.91 4.91 6.38
N VAL A 85 13.70 4.65 5.88
CA VAL A 85 13.48 4.45 4.45
C VAL A 85 13.36 5.82 3.78
N ARG A 86 14.27 6.12 2.84
CA ARG A 86 14.35 7.39 2.11
C ARG A 86 14.28 7.14 0.61
N SER A 87 13.81 8.13 -0.16
CA SER A 87 14.09 8.19 -1.60
C SER A 87 15.54 8.62 -1.80
N ASP A 88 16.11 8.30 -2.96
CA ASP A 88 17.47 8.71 -3.37
C ASP A 88 17.62 10.23 -3.60
N GLY A 89 16.62 11.03 -3.23
CA GLY A 89 16.58 12.48 -3.44
C GLY A 89 16.05 12.91 -4.81
N SER A 90 15.71 11.98 -5.71
CA SER A 90 15.15 12.28 -7.03
C SER A 90 13.61 12.28 -7.08
N THR A 91 12.94 11.72 -6.07
CA THR A 91 11.48 11.58 -5.99
C THR A 91 10.92 12.08 -4.64
N ILE A 92 9.63 12.40 -4.62
CA ILE A 92 8.88 12.82 -3.41
C ILE A 92 9.02 11.84 -2.24
N PRO A 93 8.89 12.32 -0.98
CA PRO A 93 8.93 11.47 0.21
C PRO A 93 7.89 10.34 0.10
N LEU A 94 8.36 9.11 0.37
CA LEU A 94 7.59 7.86 0.28
C LEU A 94 6.18 8.03 0.85
N GLY A 95 5.17 7.71 0.03
CA GLY A 95 3.73 7.81 0.33
C GLY A 95 3.29 6.96 1.53
N ALA A 96 3.62 7.42 2.73
CA ALA A 96 3.24 6.82 4.00
C ALA A 96 2.01 7.55 4.54
N THR A 97 0.84 7.38 3.90
CA THR A 97 -0.41 7.84 4.50
C THR A 97 -1.44 6.70 4.51
N ALA A 98 -1.61 6.09 5.67
CA ALA A 98 -2.73 5.22 5.98
C ALA A 98 -3.50 5.89 7.12
N LYS A 99 -4.81 6.12 6.93
CA LYS A 99 -5.69 6.66 7.96
C LYS A 99 -6.41 5.50 8.65
N LEU A 100 -6.27 5.41 9.97
CA LEU A 100 -7.08 4.53 10.82
C LEU A 100 -8.34 5.27 11.23
N GLU A 101 -9.51 4.77 10.84
CA GLU A 101 -10.81 5.23 11.36
C GLU A 101 -11.58 4.05 11.95
N SER A 102 -11.92 4.13 13.23
CA SER A 102 -12.84 3.21 13.91
C SER A 102 -14.27 3.73 13.75
N GLN A 103 -15.18 2.92 13.20
CA GLN A 103 -16.62 3.18 13.31
C GLN A 103 -17.18 2.61 14.61
#